data_AF-A0A2V8U598-F1
#
_entry.id   AF-A0A2V8U598-F1
#
_cell.length_a   1.000
_cell.length_b   1.000
_cell.length_c   1.000
_cell.angle_alpha   90.00
_cell.angle_beta   90.00
_cell.angle_gamma   90.00
#
_symmetry.space_group_name_H-M   'P 1'
#
loop_
_entity.id
_entity.type
_entity.pdbx_description
1 polymer ?
#
loop_
_entity_poly.entity_id
_entity_poly.type
_entity_poly.pdbx_seq_one_letter_code
_entity_poly.pdbx_strand_id
1 'polypeptide(L)'
;MNVTALGRVNVATPGTPVPLRADPTVRAAKILFQVIPGLTGKGYIGKSGMVRATLANVIRVLWPNASRGISDAFLIESRQDSDVLNVSNYYIDMDVAGE
;
A
#
# COMPACT_ATOMS: atom_id res chain seq x y z
N MET A 1 13.28 -10.55 -14.41
CA MET A 1 12.44 -10.07 -13.29
C MET A 1 11.05 -10.68 -13.47
N ASN A 2 10.56 -11.43 -12.48
CA ASN A 2 9.20 -11.99 -12.52
C ASN A 2 8.29 -11.10 -11.68
N VAL A 3 7.21 -10.58 -12.26
CA VAL A 3 6.26 -9.68 -11.58
C VAL A 3 5.08 -10.50 -11.10
N THR A 4 4.91 -10.63 -9.78
CA THR A 4 3.75 -11.29 -9.19
C THR A 4 2.73 -10.25 -8.76
N ALA A 5 1.64 -10.11 -9.51
CA ALA A 5 0.53 -9.26 -9.11
C ALA A 5 -0.23 -9.91 -7.94
N LEU A 6 -0.39 -9.18 -6.84
CA LEU A 6 -1.21 -9.61 -5.71
C LEU A 6 -2.72 -9.46 -5.99
N GLY A 7 -3.09 -8.90 -7.14
CA GLY A 7 -4.46 -8.51 -7.45
C GLY A 7 -4.90 -7.29 -6.64
N ARG A 8 -6.18 -7.24 -6.29
CA ARG A 8 -6.79 -6.16 -5.50
C ARG A 8 -6.71 -6.49 -4.02
N VAL A 9 -6.07 -5.63 -3.23
CA VAL A 9 -6.13 -5.69 -1.75
C VAL A 9 -7.25 -4.77 -1.27
N ASN A 10 -8.17 -5.31 -0.47
CA ASN A 10 -9.34 -4.58 0.02
C ASN A 10 -9.20 -4.17 1.48
N VAL A 11 -9.42 -2.89 1.74
CA VAL A 11 -9.66 -2.37 3.09
C VAL A 11 -11.17 -2.24 3.25
N ALA A 12 -11.81 -3.24 3.88
CA ALA A 12 -13.26 -3.29 4.01
C ALA A 12 -13.81 -2.20 4.96
N THR A 13 -13.05 -1.89 6.01
CA THR A 13 -13.40 -0.89 7.01
C THR A 13 -12.24 0.11 7.10
N PRO A 14 -12.42 1.34 6.58
CA PRO A 14 -11.46 2.43 6.74
C PRO A 14 -11.02 2.61 8.20
N GLY A 15 -9.72 2.70 8.46
CA GLY A 15 -9.16 2.75 9.82
C GLY A 15 -8.75 1.38 10.37
N THR A 16 -8.92 0.30 9.60
CA THR A 16 -8.46 -1.05 9.94
C THR A 16 -7.39 -1.50 8.95
N PRO A 17 -6.10 -1.25 9.22
CA PRO A 17 -5.01 -1.61 8.32
C PRO A 17 -5.02 -3.10 7.95
N VAL A 18 -4.87 -3.38 6.66
CA VAL A 18 -4.85 -4.74 6.10
C VAL A 18 -3.44 -5.07 5.61
N PRO A 19 -2.87 -6.24 5.96
CA PRO A 19 -1.58 -6.65 5.43
C PRO A 19 -1.67 -6.92 3.93
N LEU A 20 -0.61 -6.61 3.19
CA LEU A 20 -0.54 -6.94 1.75
C LEU A 20 -0.61 -8.44 1.49
N ARG A 21 -0.12 -9.24 2.44
CA ARG A 21 -0.16 -10.70 2.40
C ARG A 21 -0.11 -11.26 3.81
N ALA A 22 -0.91 -12.30 4.07
CA ALA A 22 -0.86 -13.01 5.35
C ALA A 22 0.36 -13.93 5.48
N ASP A 23 0.83 -14.47 4.36
CA ASP A 23 1.96 -15.42 4.32
C ASP A 23 3.30 -14.71 4.58
N PRO A 24 3.99 -15.00 5.69
CA PRO A 24 5.23 -14.35 6.07
C PRO A 24 6.46 -14.89 5.32
N THR A 25 6.32 -15.90 4.45
CA THR A 25 7.44 -16.42 3.64
C THR A 25 7.59 -15.70 2.31
N VAL A 26 6.61 -14.89 1.91
CA VAL A 26 6.69 -14.15 0.64
C VAL A 26 7.70 -13.02 0.76
N ARG A 27 8.65 -13.03 -0.17
CA ARG A 27 9.72 -12.04 -0.27
C ARG A 27 9.66 -11.36 -1.63
N ALA A 28 10.10 -10.11 -1.66
CA ALA A 28 10.22 -9.34 -2.89
C ALA A 28 11.43 -8.40 -2.82
N ALA A 29 12.06 -8.15 -3.96
CA ALA A 29 13.06 -7.08 -4.10
C ALA A 29 12.39 -5.71 -4.21
N LYS A 30 11.18 -5.64 -4.78
CA LYS A 30 10.45 -4.39 -5.04
C LYS A 30 8.96 -4.56 -4.78
N ILE A 31 8.33 -3.55 -4.19
CA ILE A 31 6.87 -3.49 -3.95
C ILE A 31 6.36 -2.17 -4.51
N LEU A 32 5.52 -2.25 -5.55
CA LEU A 32 4.87 -1.10 -6.16
C LEU A 32 3.44 -0.96 -5.62
N PHE A 33 3.11 0.25 -5.20
CA PHE A 33 1.77 0.64 -4.80
C PHE A 33 1.25 1.67 -5.79
N GLN A 34 0.00 1.53 -6.19
CA GLN A 34 -0.68 2.49 -7.05
C GLN A 34 -2.14 2.59 -6.62
N VAL A 35 -2.62 3.80 -6.38
CA VAL A 35 -4.05 4.02 -6.16
C VAL A 35 -4.79 4.06 -7.49
N ILE A 36 -6.01 3.54 -7.51
CA ILE A 36 -6.81 3.41 -8.73
C ILE A 36 -7.29 4.80 -9.18
N PRO A 37 -6.97 5.24 -10.41
CA PRO A 37 -7.47 6.51 -10.94
C PRO A 37 -8.99 6.56 -10.98
N GLY A 38 -9.56 7.74 -10.66
CA GLY A 38 -11.01 7.95 -10.63
C GLY A 38 -11.70 7.50 -9.34
N LEU A 39 -10.96 6.93 -8.39
CA LEU A 39 -11.45 6.75 -7.01
C LEU A 39 -11.13 7.98 -6.15
N THR A 40 -11.79 8.07 -5.01
CA THR A 40 -11.66 9.11 -3.99
C THR A 40 -11.12 8.51 -2.67
N GLY A 41 -10.61 9.34 -1.76
CA GLY A 41 -10.04 8.90 -0.49
C GLY A 41 -8.56 8.51 -0.59
N LYS A 42 -7.74 8.97 0.35
CA LYS A 42 -6.29 8.74 0.35
C LYS A 42 -5.98 7.28 0.68
N GLY A 43 -4.89 6.78 0.10
CA GLY A 43 -4.29 5.51 0.49
C GLY A 43 -3.13 5.72 1.45
N TYR A 44 -3.02 4.87 2.46
CA TYR A 44 -1.94 4.89 3.45
C TYR A 44 -1.15 3.61 3.31
N ILE A 45 0.17 3.72 3.21
CA ILE A 45 1.10 2.58 3.19
C ILE A 45 1.91 2.64 4.47
N GLY A 46 2.02 1.53 5.18
CA GLY A 46 2.74 1.49 6.44
C GLY A 46 3.22 0.11 6.84
N LYS A 47 3.60 0.02 8.12
CA LYS A 47 3.96 -1.23 8.80
C LYS A 47 2.86 -1.67 9.76
N SER A 48 3.04 -2.82 10.40
CA SER A 48 2.16 -3.28 11.46
C SER A 48 2.01 -2.20 12.55
N GLY A 49 0.79 -2.02 13.06
CA GLY A 49 0.47 -0.98 14.04
C GLY A 49 0.39 0.44 13.46
N MET A 50 0.19 0.59 12.14
CA MET A 50 -0.03 1.92 11.57
C MET A 50 -1.36 2.53 11.97
N VAL A 51 -1.37 3.85 12.14
CA VAL A 51 -2.57 4.62 12.52
C VAL A 51 -2.67 5.82 11.60
N ARG A 52 -3.64 5.80 10.68
CA ARG A 52 -3.83 6.89 9.69
C ARG A 52 -4.09 8.27 10.32
N ALA A 53 -4.74 8.31 11.49
CA ALA A 53 -5.10 9.56 12.17
C ALA A 53 -3.89 10.32 12.73
N THR A 54 -2.87 9.59 13.18
CA THR A 54 -1.64 10.17 13.77
C THR A 54 -0.43 10.02 12.85
N LEU A 55 -0.58 9.32 11.73
CA LEU A 55 0.48 8.90 10.82
C LEU A 55 1.56 8.01 11.47
N ALA A 56 1.30 7.48 12.67
CA ALA A 56 2.21 6.53 13.30
C ALA A 56 2.41 5.30 12.41
N ASN A 57 3.67 4.88 12.22
CA ASN A 57 4.09 3.77 11.35
C ASN A 57 3.61 3.84 9.88
N VAL A 58 3.15 5.01 9.42
CA VAL A 58 2.86 5.28 8.01
C VAL A 58 4.16 5.64 7.29
N ILE A 59 4.44 4.95 6.19
CA ILE A 59 5.58 5.19 5.30
C ILE A 59 5.24 6.27 4.27
N ARG A 60 4.05 6.18 3.66
CA ARG A 60 3.63 7.10 2.60
C ARG A 60 2.10 7.22 2.54
N VAL A 61 1.63 8.41 2.18
CA VAL A 61 0.25 8.68 1.78
C VAL A 61 0.21 8.85 0.27
N LEU A 62 -0.76 8.21 -0.40
CA LEU A 62 -1.01 8.29 -1.83
C LEU A 62 -2.35 8.98 -2.08
N TRP A 63 -2.34 9.93 -3.00
CA TRP A 63 -3.52 10.69 -3.39
C TRP A 63 -4.05 10.16 -4.73
N PRO A 64 -5.29 9.65 -4.79
CA PRO A 64 -5.90 9.32 -6.06
C PRO A 64 -6.33 10.58 -6.79
N ASN A 65 -6.18 10.57 -8.11
CA ASN A 65 -6.69 11.64 -8.94
C ASN A 65 -8.16 11.37 -9.28
N ALA A 66 -9.06 12.15 -8.68
CA ALA A 66 -10.50 12.01 -8.86
C ALA A 66 -10.99 12.45 -10.25
N SER A 67 -10.25 13.32 -10.95
CA SER A 67 -10.68 13.96 -12.21
C SER A 67 -9.76 13.58 -13.36
N ARG A 68 -9.70 12.28 -13.70
CA ARG A 68 -8.96 11.71 -14.85
C ARG A 68 -7.54 12.29 -15.00
N GLY A 69 -6.55 11.57 -14.48
CA GLY A 69 -5.14 11.96 -14.58
C GLY A 69 -4.21 10.93 -13.96
N ILE A 70 -2.98 11.34 -13.65
CA ILE A 70 -1.99 10.49 -12.99
C ILE A 70 -2.34 10.42 -11.50
N SER A 71 -2.55 9.19 -11.00
CA SER A 71 -2.65 8.89 -9.57
C SER A 71 -1.26 8.65 -8.98
N ASP A 72 -1.11 8.92 -7.69
CA ASP A 72 0.13 8.63 -6.99
C ASP A 72 0.49 7.15 -7.04
N ALA A 73 1.78 6.90 -7.25
CA ALA A 73 2.39 5.59 -7.12
C ALA A 73 3.64 5.71 -6.24
N PHE A 74 3.95 4.64 -5.54
CA PHE A 74 5.11 4.58 -4.66
C PHE A 74 5.79 3.22 -4.73
N LEU A 75 7.12 3.25 -4.80
CA LEU A 75 7.95 2.06 -4.92
C LEU A 75 8.80 1.92 -3.66
N ILE A 76 8.73 0.75 -3.04
CA ILE A 76 9.67 0.32 -2.02
C ILE A 76 10.64 -0.65 -2.68
N GLU A 77 11.94 -0.38 -2.56
CA GLU A 77 12.99 -1.18 -3.16
C GLU A 77 13.99 -1.65 -2.09
N SER A 78 14.41 -2.91 -2.20
CA SER A 78 15.51 -3.46 -1.45
C SER A 78 16.80 -2.75 -1.81
N ARG A 79 17.54 -2.28 -0.80
CA ARG A 79 18.86 -1.67 -1.01
C ARG A 79 19.88 -2.63 -1.63
N GLN A 80 19.65 -3.93 -1.50
CA GLN A 80 20.54 -4.99 -1.98
C GLN A 80 20.08 -5.57 -3.33
N ASP A 81 19.00 -5.02 -3.93
CA ASP A 81 18.35 -5.52 -5.14
C ASP A 81 18.08 -7.03 -5.12
N SER A 82 17.74 -7.54 -3.92
CA SER A 82 17.48 -8.94 -3.63
C SER A 82 16.16 -9.11 -2.88
N ASP A 83 15.58 -10.31 -2.91
CA ASP A 83 14.29 -10.65 -2.30
C ASP A 83 14.36 -10.72 -0.77
N VAL A 84 14.58 -9.57 -0.12
CA VAL A 84 14.69 -9.44 1.33
C VAL A 84 13.51 -8.73 1.97
N LEU A 85 12.64 -8.07 1.19
CA LEU A 85 11.46 -7.41 1.75
C LEU A 85 10.40 -8.47 2.06
N ASN A 86 10.08 -8.65 3.35
CA ASN A 86 8.94 -9.44 3.75
C ASN A 86 7.64 -8.67 3.45
N VAL A 87 6.85 -9.17 2.49
CA VAL A 87 5.61 -8.53 2.06
C VAL A 87 4.57 -8.47 3.19
N SER A 88 4.55 -9.45 4.10
CA SER A 88 3.61 -9.48 5.23
C SER A 88 3.84 -8.36 6.25
N ASN A 89 5.01 -7.71 6.21
CA ASN A 89 5.31 -6.59 7.11
C ASN A 89 4.71 -5.27 6.62
N TYR A 90 4.14 -5.23 5.42
CA TYR A 90 3.57 -4.01 4.84
C TYR A 90 2.05 -4.07 4.88
N TYR A 91 1.46 -2.94 5.22
CA TYR A 91 0.04 -2.78 5.44
C TYR A 91 -0.47 -1.61 4.62
N ILE A 92 -1.75 -1.67 4.27
CA ILE A 92 -2.49 -0.56 3.67
C ILE A 92 -3.74 -0.24 4.47
N ASP A 93 -4.13 1.02 4.46
CA ASP A 93 -5.42 1.53 4.95
C ASP A 93 -5.89 2.60 3.97
N MET A 94 -7.18 2.91 4.00
CA MET A 94 -7.81 3.83 3.04
C MET A 94 -8.71 4.80 3.80
N ASP A 95 -8.86 6.03 3.29
CA ASP A 95 -9.94 6.92 3.72
C ASP A 95 -11.31 6.46 3.22
N VAL A 96 -12.36 7.08 3.76
CA VAL A 96 -13.74 6.82 3.30
C VAL A 96 -13.86 7.32 1.85
N ALA A 97 -14.53 6.54 1.01
CA ALA A 97 -14.82 7.01 -0.35
C ALA A 97 -15.74 8.24 -0.30
N GLY A 98 -15.35 9.31 -0.99
CA GLY A 98 -16.10 10.56 -1.09
C GLY A 98 -15.69 11.65 -0.09
N GLU A 99 -14.69 11.39 0.76
CA GLU A 99 -13.94 12.44 1.49
C GLU A 99 -12.86 13.08 0.59
#